data_AF-A0A7R7TGG5-F1
#
_entry.id   AF-A0A7R7TGG5-F1
#
_cell.length_a   1.000
_cell.length_b   1.000
_cell.length_c   1.000
_cell.angle_alpha   90.00
_cell.angle_beta   90.00
_cell.angle_gamma   90.00
#
_symmetry.space_group_name_H-M   'P 1'
#
loop_
_entity.id
_entity.type
_entity.pdbx_description
1 polymer ?
#
loop_
_entity_poly.entity_id
_entity_poly.type
_entity_poly.pdbx_seq_one_letter_code
_entity_poly.pdbx_strand_id
1 'polypeptide(L)'
;MSALYRRFRPLTFQEVVGQEHVKEPLLKAIREGRLAQAYLFSGPRGVGKTTTARLLAMAVGCQGEDPPCGVCPHCQAVQRGAHPDVVEIDAASNNSVEDVRELRERIHLAPLSAPRKVFILDEAHMLSKSAFNALLKTLEEPPPHVLFVFATTEPERMPPTILSRTQHFRFRRLTEEEIAFKLRRILEAVGREAEEEALLLLARLADGALRDAESLLERFLLLEGPLTRKEVERALGLPPREALAEIAASLARGKTAEALGLARRLYGEGYAPRSLVSGLLEVFREGLYAAFGLAGTPLPAPPQALIAAMTALDEAMERLARRSDALSLEVALLEAGRALAAEALPQSPSAPSQEVGPKPESPPAPEPSRPEEAPDLRERWRAFLEALRPTLRAFVREARPEVREGQLCLAFPEDKAFHYRKASEQKARLLPLAQAHFGVEEVVLVLEGEKKSLSPRPRPAPPPEAPAPPGPPEEEVEAEEAAEEAPEEALRRVVHLLGGRVLWVRRPRTREAPEEEPLSQDEIGGTGI
;
A
#
# COMPACT_ATOMS: atom_id res chain seq x y z
N MET A 1 20.93 -0.12 -29.40
CA MET A 1 19.88 0.86 -29.72
C MET A 1 19.46 1.53 -28.41
N SER A 2 19.29 2.85 -28.39
CA SER A 2 18.78 3.53 -27.18
C SER A 2 17.32 3.13 -26.95
N ALA A 3 16.94 2.86 -25.70
CA ALA A 3 15.58 2.45 -25.34
C ALA A 3 14.53 3.44 -25.85
N LEU A 4 13.36 2.95 -26.27
CA LEU A 4 12.31 3.78 -26.88
C LEU A 4 11.95 5.00 -26.03
N TYR A 5 11.80 4.79 -24.72
CA TYR A 5 11.43 5.85 -23.77
C TYR A 5 12.47 6.97 -23.62
N ARG A 6 13.71 6.73 -24.08
CA ARG A 6 14.75 7.76 -24.17
C ARG A 6 14.69 8.48 -25.52
N ARG A 7 14.49 7.73 -26.60
CA ARG A 7 14.43 8.26 -27.98
C ARG A 7 13.20 9.14 -28.22
N PHE A 8 12.04 8.74 -27.70
CA PHE A 8 10.74 9.42 -27.88
C PHE A 8 10.33 10.27 -26.68
N ARG A 9 11.28 10.59 -25.79
CA ARG A 9 11.07 11.48 -24.67
C ARG A 9 10.65 12.86 -25.19
N PRO A 10 9.53 13.43 -24.70
CA PRO A 10 9.06 14.76 -25.09
C PRO A 10 10.14 15.84 -25.02
N LEU A 11 10.21 16.69 -26.05
CA LEU A 11 11.09 17.86 -26.12
C LEU A 11 10.37 19.18 -25.87
N THR A 12 9.05 19.15 -25.97
CA THR A 12 8.14 20.28 -25.74
C THR A 12 7.03 19.87 -24.78
N PHE A 13 6.39 20.85 -24.12
CA PHE A 13 5.22 20.56 -23.27
C PHE A 13 4.05 19.99 -24.08
N GLN A 14 3.93 20.34 -25.36
CA GLN A 14 2.85 19.84 -26.23
C GLN A 14 2.97 18.33 -26.52
N GLU A 15 4.19 17.79 -26.52
CA GLU A 15 4.44 16.36 -26.70
C GLU A 15 4.17 15.52 -25.44
N VAL A 16 4.01 16.16 -24.28
CA VAL A 16 3.60 15.49 -23.05
C VAL A 16 2.11 15.15 -23.15
N VAL A 17 1.82 13.86 -23.17
CA VAL A 17 0.44 13.37 -23.30
C VAL A 17 -0.28 13.45 -21.96
N GLY A 18 -1.52 13.95 -21.99
CA GLY A 18 -2.32 14.21 -20.80
C GLY A 18 -1.70 15.26 -19.88
N GLN A 19 -2.12 15.26 -18.62
CA GLN A 19 -1.60 16.16 -17.56
C GLN A 19 -1.81 17.66 -17.85
N GLU A 20 -2.91 18.03 -18.52
CA GLU A 20 -3.25 19.42 -18.88
C GLU A 20 -3.21 20.35 -17.66
N HIS A 21 -3.72 19.86 -16.51
CA HIS A 21 -3.71 20.56 -15.23
C HIS A 21 -2.31 20.84 -14.65
N VAL A 22 -1.26 20.19 -15.18
CA VAL A 22 0.14 20.48 -14.85
C VAL A 22 0.80 21.32 -15.94
N LYS A 23 0.58 20.97 -17.22
CA LYS A 23 1.20 21.64 -18.36
C LYS A 23 0.79 23.10 -18.47
N GLU A 24 -0.51 23.39 -18.38
CA GLU A 24 -1.03 24.74 -18.63
C GLU A 24 -0.54 25.77 -17.59
N PRO A 25 -0.60 25.49 -16.26
CA PRO A 25 -0.07 26.43 -15.28
C PRO A 25 1.44 26.65 -15.40
N LEU A 26 2.21 25.60 -15.72
CA LEU A 26 3.66 25.71 -15.93
C LEU A 26 3.97 26.57 -17.16
N LEU A 27 3.31 26.31 -18.30
CA LEU A 27 3.48 27.12 -19.51
C LEU A 27 3.13 28.58 -19.27
N LYS A 28 2.06 28.84 -18.53
CA LYS A 28 1.67 30.20 -18.14
C LYS A 28 2.75 30.86 -17.28
N ALA A 29 3.25 30.18 -16.25
CA ALA A 29 4.30 30.71 -15.38
C ALA A 29 5.61 30.99 -16.13
N ILE A 30 5.97 30.15 -17.11
CA ILE A 30 7.13 30.34 -17.99
C ILE A 30 6.95 31.63 -18.82
N ARG A 31 5.82 31.76 -19.52
CA ARG A 31 5.53 32.93 -20.38
C ARG A 31 5.47 34.23 -19.61
N GLU A 32 4.94 34.19 -18.39
CA GLU A 32 4.80 35.37 -17.53
C GLU A 32 6.08 35.69 -16.73
N GLY A 33 7.12 34.87 -16.82
CA GLY A 33 8.36 35.04 -16.04
C GLY A 33 8.16 34.87 -14.52
N ARG A 34 7.07 34.22 -14.10
CA ARG A 34 6.63 34.07 -12.71
C ARG A 34 6.84 32.64 -12.18
N LEU A 35 8.01 32.06 -12.48
CA LEU A 35 8.38 30.74 -11.98
C LEU A 35 8.67 30.79 -10.47
N ALA A 36 8.06 29.86 -9.73
CA ALA A 36 8.34 29.63 -8.32
C ALA A 36 9.80 29.17 -8.14
N GLN A 37 10.31 29.29 -6.92
CA GLN A 37 11.67 28.85 -6.58
C GLN A 37 11.76 27.34 -6.38
N ALA A 38 10.65 26.68 -6.04
CA ALA A 38 10.60 25.25 -5.83
C ALA A 38 9.27 24.63 -6.30
N TYR A 39 9.36 23.51 -7.01
CA TYR A 39 8.24 22.73 -7.49
C TYR A 39 8.29 21.32 -6.91
N LEU A 40 7.13 20.76 -6.60
CA LEU A 40 6.98 19.34 -6.25
C LEU A 40 6.08 18.67 -7.27
N PHE A 41 6.60 17.67 -7.96
CA PHE A 41 5.90 16.82 -8.90
C PHE A 41 5.65 15.46 -8.25
N SER A 42 4.40 15.17 -7.90
CA SER A 42 4.05 13.90 -7.27
C SER A 42 3.13 13.06 -8.15
N GLY A 43 3.15 11.75 -7.98
CA GLY A 43 2.20 10.85 -8.65
C GLY A 43 2.83 9.52 -9.02
N PRO A 44 2.06 8.60 -9.63
CA PRO A 44 2.52 7.25 -9.95
C PRO A 44 3.81 7.24 -10.79
N ARG A 45 4.53 6.11 -10.79
CA ARG A 45 5.71 5.96 -11.64
C ARG A 45 5.33 6.01 -13.12
N GLY A 46 6.25 6.45 -13.98
CA GLY A 46 6.07 6.36 -15.44
C GLY A 46 5.07 7.35 -16.07
N VAL A 47 4.45 8.25 -15.30
CA VAL A 47 3.47 9.25 -15.80
C VAL A 47 4.08 10.55 -16.35
N GLY A 48 5.41 10.67 -16.35
CA GLY A 48 6.13 11.82 -16.94
C GLY A 48 6.68 12.88 -15.99
N LYS A 49 6.74 12.64 -14.67
CA LYS A 49 7.27 13.60 -13.67
C LYS A 49 8.66 14.14 -14.02
N THR A 50 9.66 13.26 -14.14
CA THR A 50 11.05 13.60 -14.46
C THR A 50 11.18 14.22 -15.85
N THR A 51 10.37 13.77 -16.81
CA THR A 51 10.29 14.36 -18.14
C THR A 51 9.85 15.81 -18.07
N THR A 52 8.76 16.12 -17.37
CA THR A 52 8.27 17.48 -17.19
C THR A 52 9.26 18.35 -16.40
N ALA A 53 9.99 17.77 -15.43
CA ALA A 53 11.06 18.47 -14.71
C ALA A 53 12.19 18.91 -15.66
N ARG A 54 12.61 18.02 -16.57
CA ARG A 54 13.60 18.36 -17.60
C ARG A 54 13.07 19.40 -18.59
N LEU A 55 11.80 19.32 -19.00
CA LEU A 55 11.19 20.34 -19.86
C LEU A 55 11.17 21.72 -19.20
N LEU A 56 10.87 21.79 -17.90
CA LEU A 56 10.97 23.03 -17.14
C LEU A 56 12.42 23.55 -17.10
N ALA A 57 13.39 22.69 -16.86
CA ALA A 57 14.81 23.07 -16.88
C ALA A 57 15.29 23.54 -18.26
N MET A 58 14.79 22.91 -19.33
CA MET A 58 15.02 23.37 -20.71
C MET A 58 14.39 24.74 -20.94
N ALA A 59 13.15 24.96 -20.48
CA ALA A 59 12.42 26.20 -20.70
C ALA A 59 13.10 27.41 -20.03
N VAL A 60 13.65 27.22 -18.82
CA VAL A 60 14.29 28.27 -18.03
C VAL A 60 15.47 28.94 -18.74
N GLY A 61 16.28 28.19 -19.49
CA GLY A 61 17.42 28.73 -20.24
C GLY A 61 17.23 28.76 -21.75
N CYS A 62 16.04 28.44 -22.24
CA CYS A 62 15.75 28.44 -23.67
C CYS A 62 15.65 29.87 -24.22
N GLN A 63 16.28 30.11 -25.37
CA GLN A 63 16.28 31.39 -26.09
C GLN A 63 15.29 31.44 -27.27
N GLY A 64 14.58 30.33 -27.53
CA GLY A 64 13.55 30.27 -28.58
C GLY A 64 12.25 30.96 -28.15
N GLU A 65 11.43 31.33 -29.13
CA GLU A 65 10.15 32.06 -28.93
C GLU A 65 9.15 31.26 -28.08
N ASP A 66 9.07 29.94 -28.29
CA ASP A 66 8.25 29.01 -27.49
C ASP A 66 9.14 28.09 -26.63
N PRO A 67 9.52 28.51 -25.41
CA PRO A 67 10.35 27.71 -24.53
C PRO A 67 9.58 26.52 -23.90
N PRO A 68 10.15 25.30 -23.89
CA PRO A 68 11.41 24.89 -24.49
C PRO A 68 11.26 24.58 -25.99
N CYS A 69 12.21 25.05 -26.81
CA CYS A 69 12.20 24.81 -28.27
C CYS A 69 12.76 23.43 -28.67
N GLY A 70 13.43 22.71 -27.76
CA GLY A 70 14.02 21.39 -28.02
C GLY A 70 15.29 21.38 -28.88
N VAL A 71 15.56 22.45 -29.65
CA VAL A 71 16.63 22.45 -30.67
C VAL A 71 17.83 23.33 -30.33
N CYS A 72 17.70 24.31 -29.43
CA CYS A 72 18.81 25.20 -29.08
C CYS A 72 19.91 24.50 -28.26
N PRO A 73 21.15 25.03 -28.19
CA PRO A 73 22.24 24.40 -27.46
C PRO A 73 21.92 24.11 -25.99
N HIS A 74 21.23 25.03 -25.30
CA HIS A 74 20.74 24.83 -23.93
C HIS A 74 19.83 23.61 -23.84
N CYS A 75 18.77 23.57 -24.66
CA CYS A 75 17.81 22.48 -24.70
C CYS A 75 18.48 21.13 -24.96
N GLN A 76 19.37 21.06 -25.97
CA GLN A 76 20.08 19.83 -26.30
C GLN A 76 21.03 19.37 -25.19
N ALA A 77 21.73 20.29 -24.52
CA ALA A 77 22.63 19.95 -23.42
C ALA A 77 21.84 19.40 -22.20
N VAL A 78 20.70 20.00 -21.86
CA VAL A 78 19.82 19.50 -20.80
C VAL A 78 19.23 18.13 -21.18
N GLN A 79 18.80 17.95 -22.43
CA GLN A 79 18.27 16.68 -22.93
C GLN A 79 19.29 15.53 -22.78
N ARG A 80 20.56 15.80 -23.10
CA ARG A 80 21.66 14.84 -22.95
C ARG A 80 22.10 14.61 -21.49
N GLY A 81 21.58 15.41 -20.54
CA GLY A 81 21.99 15.35 -19.13
C GLY A 81 23.42 15.86 -18.91
N ALA A 82 23.91 16.73 -19.78
CA ALA A 82 25.29 17.23 -19.77
C ALA A 82 25.39 18.75 -19.49
N HIS A 83 24.27 19.38 -19.08
CA HIS A 83 24.23 20.81 -18.82
C HIS A 83 24.80 21.12 -17.42
N PRO A 84 25.82 21.98 -17.28
CA PRO A 84 26.48 22.24 -15.98
C PRO A 84 25.54 22.90 -14.95
N ASP A 85 24.59 23.71 -15.42
CA ASP A 85 23.61 24.38 -14.57
C ASP A 85 22.32 23.57 -14.33
N VAL A 86 22.23 22.33 -14.84
CA VAL A 86 21.09 21.45 -14.55
C VAL A 86 21.62 20.18 -13.90
N VAL A 87 21.36 20.06 -12.60
CA VAL A 87 21.84 18.96 -11.77
C VAL A 87 20.66 18.03 -11.49
N GLU A 88 20.69 16.84 -12.08
CA GLU A 88 19.70 15.79 -11.83
C GLU A 88 20.30 14.75 -10.88
N ILE A 89 19.65 14.55 -9.73
CA ILE A 89 20.08 13.63 -8.68
C ILE A 89 18.93 12.66 -8.44
N ASP A 90 19.24 11.37 -8.53
CA ASP A 90 18.36 10.32 -8.06
C ASP A 90 18.61 10.09 -6.57
N ALA A 91 17.65 10.47 -5.73
CA ALA A 91 17.76 10.39 -4.28
C ALA A 91 17.78 8.94 -3.78
N ALA A 92 17.36 7.96 -4.57
CA ALA A 92 17.49 6.56 -4.19
C ALA A 92 18.96 6.09 -4.16
N SER A 93 19.79 6.67 -5.04
CA SER A 93 21.21 6.33 -5.18
C SER A 93 22.16 7.34 -4.53
N ASN A 94 21.71 8.57 -4.22
CA ASN A 94 22.53 9.65 -3.67
C ASN A 94 21.92 10.20 -2.36
N ASN A 95 21.80 9.35 -1.34
CA ASN A 95 21.18 9.70 -0.05
C ASN A 95 22.17 9.87 1.11
N SER A 96 23.48 9.80 0.83
CA SER A 96 24.50 9.91 1.87
C SER A 96 24.59 11.34 2.41
N VAL A 97 25.11 11.51 3.62
CA VAL A 97 25.33 12.83 4.22
C VAL A 97 26.31 13.68 3.39
N GLU A 98 27.24 13.02 2.70
CA GLU A 98 28.24 13.69 1.87
C GLU A 98 27.63 14.22 0.56
N ASP A 99 26.78 13.44 -0.12
CA ASP A 99 26.09 13.86 -1.34
C ASP A 99 25.26 15.15 -1.11
N VAL A 100 24.66 15.25 0.07
CA VAL A 100 23.87 16.42 0.49
C VAL A 100 24.76 17.63 0.73
N ARG A 101 25.94 17.43 1.34
CA ARG A 101 26.89 18.52 1.57
C ARG A 101 27.41 19.07 0.25
N GLU A 102 27.78 18.18 -0.67
CA GLU A 102 28.23 18.55 -2.01
C GLU A 102 27.11 19.27 -2.79
N LEU A 103 25.87 18.77 -2.70
CA LEU A 103 24.70 19.45 -3.26
C LEU A 103 24.55 20.87 -2.70
N ARG A 104 24.70 21.05 -1.38
CA ARG A 104 24.59 22.36 -0.73
C ARG A 104 25.67 23.33 -1.20
N GLU A 105 26.90 22.88 -1.36
CA GLU A 105 27.97 23.71 -1.90
C GLU A 105 27.66 24.15 -3.33
N ARG A 106 27.19 23.21 -4.17
CA ARG A 106 26.81 23.50 -5.56
C ARG A 106 25.65 24.48 -5.68
N ILE A 107 24.71 24.50 -4.73
CA ILE A 107 23.55 25.40 -4.69
C ILE A 107 23.97 26.87 -4.58
N HIS A 108 25.04 27.17 -3.83
CA HIS A 108 25.48 28.56 -3.60
C HIS A 108 26.36 29.11 -4.73
N LEU A 109 26.80 28.26 -5.65
CA LEU A 109 27.57 28.66 -6.82
C LEU A 109 26.65 29.27 -7.88
N ALA A 110 27.06 30.43 -8.41
CA ALA A 110 26.37 31.09 -9.49
C ALA A 110 26.26 30.19 -10.74
N PRO A 111 25.19 30.35 -11.56
CA PRO A 111 25.07 29.64 -12.82
C PRO A 111 26.21 30.02 -13.78
N LEU A 112 26.68 29.06 -14.57
CA LEU A 112 27.76 29.23 -15.53
C LEU A 112 27.29 29.84 -16.85
N SER A 113 26.11 29.43 -17.32
CA SER A 113 25.61 29.74 -18.66
C SER A 113 24.10 29.97 -18.74
N ALA A 114 23.31 29.31 -17.89
CA ALA A 114 21.86 29.48 -17.82
C ALA A 114 21.46 30.63 -16.87
N PRO A 115 20.28 31.26 -17.03
CA PRO A 115 19.82 32.32 -16.13
C PRO A 115 19.50 31.82 -14.71
N ARG A 116 19.19 30.53 -14.55
CA ARG A 116 19.04 29.86 -13.26
C ARG A 116 19.69 28.48 -13.28
N LYS A 117 20.22 28.08 -12.14
CA LYS A 117 20.68 26.72 -11.84
C LYS A 117 19.51 25.88 -11.35
N VAL A 118 19.25 24.78 -12.04
CA VAL A 118 18.09 23.92 -11.79
C VAL A 118 18.54 22.62 -11.14
N PHE A 119 17.95 22.29 -9.99
CA PHE A 119 18.18 21.03 -9.28
C PHE A 119 16.95 20.16 -9.39
N ILE A 120 17.07 19.02 -10.08
CA ILE A 120 16.03 18.01 -10.20
C ILE A 120 16.36 16.88 -9.23
N LEU A 121 15.52 16.67 -8.23
CA LEU A 121 15.66 15.61 -7.23
C LEU A 121 14.60 14.55 -7.51
N ASP A 122 14.98 13.48 -8.21
CA ASP A 122 14.10 12.35 -8.50
C ASP A 122 14.02 11.38 -7.32
N GLU A 123 12.87 10.74 -7.16
CA GLU A 123 12.49 9.94 -5.99
C GLU A 123 12.83 10.61 -4.64
N ALA A 124 12.55 11.93 -4.54
CA ALA A 124 12.95 12.77 -3.42
C ALA A 124 12.52 12.23 -2.03
N HIS A 125 11.47 11.42 -1.95
CA HIS A 125 11.04 10.77 -0.70
C HIS A 125 12.07 9.79 -0.12
N MET A 126 13.06 9.38 -0.92
CA MET A 126 14.19 8.52 -0.51
C MET A 126 15.33 9.30 0.16
N LEU A 127 15.29 10.63 0.15
CA LEU A 127 16.25 11.46 0.88
C LEU A 127 16.16 11.22 2.39
N SER A 128 17.33 11.22 3.05
CA SER A 128 17.40 11.12 4.50
C SER A 128 16.83 12.37 5.18
N LYS A 129 16.43 12.25 6.45
CA LYS A 129 15.92 13.41 7.22
C LYS A 129 16.96 14.53 7.33
N SER A 130 18.24 14.16 7.49
CA SER A 130 19.34 15.12 7.51
C SER A 130 19.51 15.83 6.15
N ALA A 131 19.31 15.12 5.03
CA ALA A 131 19.28 15.71 3.69
C ALA A 131 18.22 16.78 3.54
N PHE A 132 16.98 16.48 3.95
CA PHE A 132 15.90 17.45 3.91
C PHE A 132 16.18 18.67 4.78
N ASN A 133 16.64 18.46 6.01
CA ASN A 133 16.97 19.56 6.93
C ASN A 133 18.07 20.47 6.38
N ALA A 134 19.05 19.91 5.67
CA ALA A 134 20.10 20.68 5.02
C ALA A 134 19.56 21.58 3.89
N LEU A 135 18.52 21.14 3.19
CA LEU A 135 17.85 21.91 2.13
C LEU A 135 16.85 22.94 2.66
N LEU A 136 16.33 22.79 3.89
CA LEU A 136 15.31 23.70 4.45
C LEU A 136 15.76 25.16 4.46
N LYS A 137 16.99 25.43 4.93
CA LYS A 137 17.53 26.80 4.98
C LYS A 137 17.57 27.42 3.58
N THR A 138 17.98 26.63 2.59
CA THR A 138 17.98 27.07 1.19
C THR A 138 16.57 27.24 0.64
N LEU A 139 15.60 26.43 1.01
CA LEU A 139 14.22 26.58 0.53
C LEU A 139 13.48 27.74 1.18
N GLU A 140 13.89 28.17 2.39
CA GLU A 140 13.37 29.36 3.06
C GLU A 140 13.89 30.65 2.44
N GLU A 141 15.19 30.69 2.13
CA GLU A 141 15.86 31.85 1.54
C GLU A 141 16.71 31.41 0.32
N PRO A 142 16.07 30.95 -0.77
CA PRO A 142 16.83 30.43 -1.91
C PRO A 142 17.51 31.58 -2.65
N PRO A 143 18.74 31.37 -3.13
CA PRO A 143 19.37 32.32 -4.03
C PRO A 143 18.46 32.56 -5.25
N PRO A 144 18.33 33.79 -5.76
CA PRO A 144 17.38 34.13 -6.83
C PRO A 144 17.64 33.38 -8.15
N HIS A 145 18.85 32.83 -8.30
CA HIS A 145 19.28 32.06 -9.45
C HIS A 145 19.05 30.54 -9.29
N VAL A 146 18.43 30.06 -8.22
CA VAL A 146 18.21 28.62 -7.98
C VAL A 146 16.75 28.25 -8.21
N LEU A 147 16.53 27.10 -8.85
CA LEU A 147 15.23 26.48 -9.03
C LEU A 147 15.28 25.01 -8.59
N PHE A 148 14.43 24.61 -7.66
CA PHE A 148 14.27 23.22 -7.25
C PHE A 148 13.07 22.56 -7.93
N VAL A 149 13.24 21.31 -8.36
CA VAL A 149 12.17 20.44 -8.82
C VAL A 149 12.30 19.09 -8.13
N PHE A 150 11.43 18.83 -7.16
CA PHE A 150 11.33 17.55 -6.49
C PHE A 150 10.36 16.65 -7.26
N ALA A 151 10.72 15.41 -7.53
CA ALA A 151 9.83 14.40 -8.09
C ALA A 151 9.69 13.23 -7.12
N THR A 152 8.46 12.73 -6.91
CA THR A 152 8.22 11.62 -5.98
C THR A 152 7.00 10.78 -6.35
N THR A 153 7.04 9.48 -6.07
CA THR A 153 5.85 8.61 -6.09
C THR A 153 5.03 8.67 -4.80
N GLU A 154 5.64 9.03 -3.67
CA GLU A 154 5.08 8.97 -2.31
C GLU A 154 5.11 10.37 -1.67
N PRO A 155 4.19 11.29 -2.03
CA PRO A 155 4.16 12.64 -1.47
C PRO A 155 3.94 12.68 0.05
N GLU A 156 3.25 11.69 0.62
CA GLU A 156 2.99 11.55 2.05
C GLU A 156 4.25 11.30 2.89
N ARG A 157 5.33 10.83 2.27
CA ARG A 157 6.63 10.65 2.93
C ARG A 157 7.49 11.91 2.89
N MET A 158 7.08 12.92 2.13
CA MET A 158 7.78 14.19 2.10
C MET A 158 7.52 14.96 3.40
N PRO A 159 8.54 15.63 3.98
CA PRO A 159 8.33 16.45 5.17
C PRO A 159 7.32 17.58 4.90
N PRO A 160 6.37 17.84 5.82
CA PRO A 160 5.42 18.95 5.68
C PRO A 160 6.09 20.32 5.46
N THR A 161 7.29 20.50 6.01
CA THR A 161 8.12 21.70 5.86
C THR A 161 8.59 21.94 4.42
N ILE A 162 8.81 20.87 3.64
CA ILE A 162 9.12 20.97 2.20
C ILE A 162 7.83 21.26 1.43
N LEU A 163 6.77 20.49 1.71
CA LEU A 163 5.48 20.64 1.04
C LEU A 163 4.97 22.08 1.08
N SER A 164 5.06 22.74 2.24
CA SER A 164 4.59 24.13 2.42
C SER A 164 5.40 25.19 1.65
N ARG A 165 6.60 24.85 1.16
CA ARG A 165 7.51 25.76 0.43
C ARG A 165 7.60 25.44 -1.06
N THR A 166 6.86 24.44 -1.53
CA THR A 166 6.85 24.01 -2.92
C THR A 166 5.51 24.28 -3.59
N GLN A 167 5.52 24.66 -4.86
CA GLN A 167 4.32 24.59 -5.66
C GLN A 167 4.08 23.13 -6.08
N HIS A 168 3.03 22.53 -5.53
CA HIS A 168 2.75 21.10 -5.70
C HIS A 168 1.85 20.83 -6.91
N PHE A 169 2.35 20.02 -7.85
CA PHE A 169 1.59 19.47 -8.98
C PHE A 169 1.46 17.96 -8.85
N ARG A 170 0.22 17.48 -8.84
CA ARG A 170 -0.09 16.05 -8.79
C ARG A 170 -0.35 15.51 -10.19
N PHE A 171 0.47 14.58 -10.63
CA PHE A 171 0.29 13.83 -11.87
C PHE A 171 -0.70 12.69 -11.65
N ARG A 172 -1.61 12.51 -12.61
CA ARG A 172 -2.58 11.39 -12.61
C ARG A 172 -2.05 10.21 -13.42
N ARG A 173 -2.68 9.05 -13.27
CA ARG A 173 -2.54 7.97 -14.25
C ARG A 173 -3.10 8.44 -15.59
N LEU A 174 -2.44 8.04 -16.67
CA LEU A 174 -2.93 8.29 -18.02
C LEU A 174 -4.07 7.32 -18.35
N THR A 175 -5.00 7.74 -19.20
CA THR A 175 -6.05 6.85 -19.69
C THR A 175 -5.51 5.88 -20.74
N GLU A 176 -6.27 4.81 -21.03
CA GLU A 176 -5.87 3.84 -22.06
C GLU A 176 -5.74 4.53 -23.43
N GLU A 177 -6.64 5.45 -23.74
CA GLU A 177 -6.67 6.21 -25.00
C GLU A 177 -5.49 7.16 -25.13
N GLU A 178 -5.09 7.82 -24.04
CA GLU A 178 -3.91 8.69 -24.00
C GLU A 178 -2.63 7.90 -24.29
N ILE A 179 -2.47 6.74 -23.65
CA ILE A 179 -1.32 5.88 -23.89
C ILE A 179 -1.35 5.33 -25.32
N ALA A 180 -2.49 4.79 -25.78
CA ALA A 180 -2.64 4.27 -27.13
C ALA A 180 -2.31 5.32 -28.20
N PHE A 181 -2.77 6.57 -28.01
CA PHE A 181 -2.42 7.70 -28.87
C PHE A 181 -0.90 7.92 -28.96
N LYS A 182 -0.18 7.89 -27.82
CA LYS A 182 1.28 8.03 -27.81
C LYS A 182 1.97 6.85 -28.51
N LEU A 183 1.54 5.62 -28.25
CA LEU A 183 2.10 4.42 -28.88
C LEU A 183 1.91 4.46 -30.40
N ARG A 184 0.73 4.88 -30.88
CA ARG A 184 0.45 5.06 -32.31
C ARG A 184 1.44 6.03 -32.97
N ARG A 185 1.65 7.20 -32.36
CA ARG A 185 2.62 8.20 -32.86
C ARG A 185 4.06 7.66 -32.91
N ILE A 186 4.45 6.82 -31.95
CA ILE A 186 5.76 6.17 -31.96
C ILE A 186 5.88 5.20 -33.13
N LEU A 187 4.85 4.37 -33.36
CA LEU A 187 4.83 3.41 -34.46
C LEU A 187 4.80 4.08 -35.84
N GLU A 188 4.02 5.14 -36.01
CA GLU A 188 4.01 5.98 -37.22
C GLU A 188 5.42 6.52 -37.52
N ALA A 189 6.13 7.03 -36.50
CA ALA A 189 7.49 7.55 -36.66
C ALA A 189 8.54 6.47 -36.96
N VAL A 190 8.25 5.20 -36.67
CA VAL A 190 9.10 4.04 -36.98
C VAL A 190 8.65 3.35 -38.28
N GLY A 191 7.52 3.78 -38.87
CA GLY A 191 6.98 3.21 -40.11
C GLY A 191 6.32 1.85 -39.93
N ARG A 192 5.65 1.61 -38.80
CA ARG A 192 4.97 0.35 -38.50
C ARG A 192 3.48 0.55 -38.26
N GLU A 193 2.67 -0.32 -38.84
CA GLU A 193 1.21 -0.34 -38.64
C GLU A 193 0.83 -1.12 -37.37
N ALA A 194 -0.31 -0.77 -36.77
CA ALA A 194 -0.88 -1.48 -35.63
C ALA A 194 -2.40 -1.41 -35.61
N GLU A 195 -3.03 -2.47 -35.09
CA GLU A 195 -4.44 -2.48 -34.75
C GLU A 195 -4.71 -1.64 -33.49
N GLU A 196 -5.85 -0.96 -33.44
CA GLU A 196 -6.22 -0.12 -32.30
C GLU A 196 -6.35 -0.94 -31.02
N GLU A 197 -6.94 -2.13 -31.12
CA GLU A 197 -7.12 -3.04 -30.00
C GLU A 197 -5.79 -3.54 -29.43
N ALA A 198 -4.74 -3.64 -30.26
CA ALA A 198 -3.40 -3.99 -29.81
C ALA A 198 -2.79 -2.88 -28.95
N LEU A 199 -2.96 -1.63 -29.37
CA LEU A 199 -2.48 -0.45 -28.64
C LEU A 199 -3.23 -0.27 -27.32
N LEU A 200 -4.56 -0.45 -27.32
CA LEU A 200 -5.38 -0.42 -26.12
C LEU A 200 -5.01 -1.54 -25.15
N LEU A 201 -4.71 -2.75 -25.65
CA LEU A 201 -4.23 -3.84 -24.80
C LEU A 201 -2.89 -3.49 -24.13
N LEU A 202 -1.93 -2.96 -24.87
CA LEU A 202 -0.66 -2.49 -24.31
C LEU A 202 -0.86 -1.37 -23.27
N ALA A 203 -1.77 -0.44 -23.55
CA ALA A 203 -2.11 0.65 -22.66
C ALA A 203 -2.71 0.15 -21.33
N ARG A 204 -3.63 -0.82 -21.41
CA ARG A 204 -4.23 -1.47 -20.23
C ARG A 204 -3.19 -2.19 -19.39
N LEU A 205 -2.31 -2.96 -20.02
CA LEU A 205 -1.23 -3.67 -19.34
C LEU A 205 -0.23 -2.72 -18.65
N ALA A 206 -0.11 -1.49 -19.15
CA ALA A 206 0.74 -0.46 -18.57
C ALA A 206 0.10 0.27 -17.38
N ASP A 207 -1.19 0.05 -17.09
CA ASP A 207 -1.89 0.61 -15.93
C ASP A 207 -1.66 2.13 -15.74
N GLY A 208 -1.73 2.89 -16.84
CA GLY A 208 -1.56 4.34 -16.81
C GLY A 208 -0.12 4.85 -16.69
N ALA A 209 0.89 3.96 -16.69
CA ALA A 209 2.32 4.30 -16.70
C ALA A 209 2.88 4.25 -18.14
N LEU A 210 3.00 5.41 -18.79
CA LEU A 210 3.46 5.49 -20.19
C LEU A 210 4.85 4.88 -20.41
N ARG A 211 5.77 5.05 -19.47
CA ARG A 211 7.11 4.42 -19.56
C ARG A 211 7.03 2.89 -19.66
N ASP A 212 6.09 2.27 -18.94
CA ASP A 212 5.90 0.83 -18.94
C ASP A 212 5.28 0.40 -20.30
N ALA A 213 4.35 1.19 -20.84
CA ALA A 213 3.77 0.99 -22.17
C ALA A 213 4.81 1.05 -23.30
N GLU A 214 5.69 2.08 -23.28
CA GLU A 214 6.77 2.21 -24.27
C GLU A 214 7.78 1.05 -24.15
N SER A 215 8.06 0.60 -22.92
CA SER A 215 8.94 -0.56 -22.68
C SER A 215 8.32 -1.88 -23.16
N LEU A 216 6.99 -2.03 -23.08
CA LEU A 216 6.28 -3.15 -23.68
C LEU A 216 6.32 -3.09 -25.20
N LEU A 217 6.01 -1.93 -25.79
CA LEU A 217 6.03 -1.71 -27.24
C LEU A 217 7.39 -2.05 -27.86
N GLU A 218 8.49 -1.70 -27.18
CA GLU A 218 9.86 -1.97 -27.65
C GLU A 218 10.12 -3.46 -27.92
N ARG A 219 9.50 -4.35 -27.14
CA ARG A 219 9.62 -5.81 -27.33
C ARG A 219 9.02 -6.26 -28.66
N PHE A 220 7.95 -5.59 -29.08
CA PHE A 220 7.26 -5.89 -30.32
C PHE A 220 7.99 -5.37 -31.53
N LEU A 221 8.72 -4.24 -31.43
CA LEU A 221 9.49 -3.66 -32.53
C LEU A 221 10.53 -4.60 -33.15
N LEU A 222 10.92 -5.67 -32.45
CA LEU A 222 11.80 -6.71 -32.96
C LEU A 222 11.10 -7.70 -33.91
N LEU A 223 9.76 -7.74 -33.90
CA LEU A 223 8.95 -8.59 -34.76
C LEU A 223 8.61 -7.87 -36.06
N GLU A 224 8.55 -8.61 -37.15
CA GLU A 224 8.11 -8.11 -38.47
C GLU A 224 6.58 -8.06 -38.57
N GLY A 225 6.07 -7.20 -39.45
CA GLY A 225 4.63 -7.10 -39.75
C GLY A 225 3.84 -6.11 -38.88
N PRO A 226 2.54 -5.91 -39.21
CA PRO A 226 1.66 -5.03 -38.45
C PRO A 226 1.42 -5.58 -37.05
N LEU A 227 1.46 -4.72 -36.03
CA LEU A 227 1.21 -5.15 -34.65
C LEU A 227 -0.27 -5.43 -34.43
N THR A 228 -0.63 -6.70 -34.34
CA THR A 228 -2.02 -7.11 -34.10
C THR A 228 -2.27 -7.47 -32.63
N ARG A 229 -3.53 -7.45 -32.22
CA ARG A 229 -3.90 -7.83 -30.85
C ARG A 229 -3.49 -9.28 -30.54
N LYS A 230 -3.68 -10.19 -31.51
CA LYS A 230 -3.32 -11.61 -31.38
C LYS A 230 -1.82 -11.81 -31.20
N GLU A 231 -1.00 -10.97 -31.84
CA GLU A 231 0.45 -11.00 -31.65
C GLU A 231 0.84 -10.53 -30.25
N VAL A 232 0.19 -9.47 -29.72
CA VAL A 232 0.41 -9.01 -28.34
C VAL A 232 0.05 -10.11 -27.34
N GLU A 233 -1.13 -10.73 -27.50
CA GLU A 233 -1.58 -11.82 -26.64
C GLU A 233 -0.61 -13.01 -26.69
N ARG A 234 -0.22 -13.45 -27.89
CA ARG A 234 0.71 -14.57 -28.08
C ARG A 234 2.09 -14.29 -27.49
N ALA A 235 2.67 -13.13 -27.77
CA ALA A 235 4.03 -12.80 -27.31
C ALA A 235 4.13 -12.64 -25.79
N LEU A 236 3.05 -12.18 -25.15
CA LEU A 236 2.98 -12.02 -23.69
C LEU A 236 2.44 -13.26 -22.97
N GLY A 237 2.05 -14.30 -23.70
CA GLY A 237 1.43 -15.50 -23.11
C GLY A 237 0.09 -15.19 -22.43
N LEU A 238 -0.65 -14.22 -22.96
CA LEU A 238 -1.98 -13.86 -22.48
C LEU A 238 -3.03 -14.74 -23.15
N PRO A 239 -3.95 -15.33 -22.38
CA PRO A 239 -5.01 -16.15 -22.95
C PRO A 239 -5.93 -15.32 -23.86
N PRO A 240 -6.42 -15.88 -24.99
CA PRO A 240 -7.31 -15.18 -25.90
C PRO A 240 -8.60 -14.76 -25.19
N ARG A 241 -9.03 -13.50 -25.39
CA ARG A 241 -10.24 -12.99 -24.72
C ARG A 241 -11.51 -13.71 -25.13
N GLU A 242 -11.59 -14.18 -26.37
CA GLU A 242 -12.73 -14.96 -26.85
C GLU A 242 -12.88 -16.25 -26.02
N ALA A 243 -11.76 -16.94 -25.78
CA ALA A 243 -11.75 -18.15 -24.96
C ALA A 243 -12.08 -17.88 -23.48
N LEU A 244 -11.58 -16.77 -22.92
CA LEU A 244 -11.94 -16.33 -21.57
C LEU A 244 -13.43 -15.98 -21.45
N ALA A 245 -13.98 -15.29 -22.45
CA ALA A 245 -15.40 -14.93 -22.52
C ALA A 245 -16.29 -16.18 -22.61
N GLU A 246 -15.88 -17.18 -23.38
CA GLU A 246 -16.57 -18.48 -23.45
C GLU A 246 -16.56 -19.21 -22.10
N ILE A 247 -15.44 -19.22 -21.38
CA ILE A 247 -15.35 -19.79 -20.02
C ILE A 247 -16.29 -19.05 -19.07
N ALA A 248 -16.23 -17.71 -19.02
CA ALA A 248 -17.07 -16.90 -18.15
C ALA A 248 -18.56 -17.08 -18.45
N ALA A 249 -18.95 -17.10 -19.72
CA ALA A 249 -20.33 -17.34 -20.14
C ALA A 249 -20.79 -18.77 -19.79
N SER A 250 -19.92 -19.77 -19.90
CA SER A 250 -20.21 -21.15 -19.50
C SER A 250 -20.44 -21.27 -18.00
N LEU A 251 -19.60 -20.62 -17.19
CA LEU A 251 -19.76 -20.55 -15.73
C LEU A 251 -21.07 -19.84 -15.35
N ALA A 252 -21.36 -18.69 -15.96
CA ALA A 252 -22.59 -17.93 -15.71
C ALA A 252 -23.87 -18.72 -16.05
N ARG A 253 -23.81 -19.62 -17.04
CA ARG A 253 -24.92 -20.51 -17.42
C ARG A 253 -24.97 -21.81 -16.61
N GLY A 254 -24.11 -22.00 -15.61
CA GLY A 254 -24.02 -23.24 -14.84
C GLY A 254 -23.43 -24.44 -15.59
N LYS A 255 -22.79 -24.21 -16.75
CA LYS A 255 -22.15 -25.25 -17.56
C LYS A 255 -20.70 -25.49 -17.13
N THR A 256 -20.50 -25.91 -15.89
CA THR A 256 -19.17 -26.02 -15.28
C THR A 256 -18.24 -27.00 -16.01
N ALA A 257 -18.77 -28.11 -16.53
CA ALA A 257 -17.97 -29.08 -17.29
C ALA A 257 -17.39 -28.49 -18.58
N GLU A 258 -18.14 -27.64 -19.28
CA GLU A 258 -17.69 -26.94 -20.48
C GLU A 258 -16.58 -25.94 -20.15
N ALA A 259 -16.77 -25.15 -19.09
CA ALA A 259 -15.77 -24.20 -18.59
C ALA A 259 -14.44 -24.88 -18.20
N LEU A 260 -14.50 -26.00 -17.47
CA LEU A 260 -13.31 -26.77 -17.10
C LEU A 260 -12.61 -27.38 -18.31
N GLY A 261 -13.36 -27.88 -19.30
CA GLY A 261 -12.81 -28.41 -20.55
C GLY A 261 -12.04 -27.36 -21.34
N LEU A 262 -12.60 -26.15 -21.46
CA LEU A 262 -11.93 -25.01 -22.11
C LEU A 262 -10.67 -24.58 -21.35
N ALA A 263 -10.77 -24.43 -20.03
CA ALA A 263 -9.63 -24.05 -19.20
C ALA A 263 -8.48 -25.07 -19.26
N ARG A 264 -8.80 -26.37 -19.25
CA ARG A 264 -7.81 -27.45 -19.39
C ARG A 264 -7.13 -27.42 -20.75
N ARG A 265 -7.86 -27.09 -21.83
CA ARG A 265 -7.27 -26.91 -23.15
C ARG A 265 -6.27 -25.77 -23.16
N LEU A 266 -6.64 -24.59 -22.65
CA LEU A 266 -5.76 -23.43 -22.56
C LEU A 266 -4.53 -23.70 -21.68
N TYR A 267 -4.71 -24.39 -20.56
CA TYR A 267 -3.57 -24.81 -19.72
C TYR A 267 -2.63 -25.75 -20.50
N GLY A 268 -3.18 -26.69 -21.27
CA GLY A 268 -2.40 -27.59 -22.14
C GLY A 268 -1.67 -26.87 -23.28
N GLU A 269 -2.18 -25.74 -23.74
CA GLU A 269 -1.52 -24.84 -24.71
C GLU A 269 -0.39 -24.00 -24.08
N GLY A 270 -0.22 -24.05 -22.75
CA GLY A 270 0.87 -23.39 -22.03
C GLY A 270 0.50 -22.06 -21.36
N TYR A 271 -0.79 -21.66 -21.35
CA TYR A 271 -1.22 -20.46 -20.64
C TYR A 271 -1.12 -20.66 -19.13
N ALA A 272 -0.49 -19.70 -18.45
CA ALA A 272 -0.34 -19.75 -17.00
C ALA A 272 -1.70 -19.64 -16.29
N PRO A 273 -2.00 -20.46 -15.27
CA PRO A 273 -3.21 -20.37 -14.46
C PRO A 273 -3.53 -18.97 -13.95
N ARG A 274 -2.51 -18.23 -13.52
CA ARG A 274 -2.67 -16.85 -13.02
C ARG A 274 -3.17 -15.90 -14.12
N SER A 275 -2.67 -16.05 -15.35
CA SER A 275 -3.12 -15.25 -16.49
C SER A 275 -4.56 -15.58 -16.88
N LEU A 276 -4.96 -16.86 -16.77
CA LEU A 276 -6.35 -17.29 -17.00
C LEU A 276 -7.30 -16.70 -15.96
N VAL A 277 -6.98 -16.79 -14.67
CA VAL A 277 -7.81 -16.22 -13.60
C VAL A 277 -7.87 -14.69 -13.68
N SER A 278 -6.73 -14.03 -13.90
CA SER A 278 -6.69 -12.57 -14.09
C SER A 278 -7.51 -12.12 -15.29
N GLY A 279 -7.45 -12.86 -16.40
CA GLY A 279 -8.27 -12.58 -17.58
C GLY A 279 -9.76 -12.79 -17.34
N LEU A 280 -10.14 -13.82 -16.59
CA LEU A 280 -11.53 -14.04 -16.20
C LEU A 280 -12.08 -12.93 -15.29
N LEU A 281 -11.27 -12.44 -14.35
CA LEU A 281 -11.64 -11.30 -13.50
C LEU A 281 -12.02 -10.07 -14.34
N GLU A 282 -11.26 -9.76 -15.39
CA GLU A 282 -11.57 -8.65 -16.30
C GLU A 282 -12.88 -8.91 -17.07
N VAL A 283 -13.11 -10.13 -17.57
CA VAL A 283 -14.36 -10.47 -18.26
C VAL A 283 -15.58 -10.35 -17.32
N PHE A 284 -15.48 -10.82 -16.07
CA PHE A 284 -16.56 -10.66 -15.10
C PHE A 284 -16.80 -9.19 -14.72
N ARG A 285 -15.73 -8.39 -14.62
CA ARG A 285 -15.81 -6.95 -14.38
C ARG A 285 -16.50 -6.22 -15.53
N GLU A 286 -16.21 -6.56 -16.78
CA GLU A 286 -16.94 -6.03 -17.95
C GLU A 286 -18.42 -6.42 -17.91
N GLY A 287 -18.73 -7.67 -17.53
CA GLY A 287 -20.11 -8.12 -17.31
C GLY A 287 -20.83 -7.31 -16.23
N LEU A 288 -20.13 -6.98 -15.15
CA LEU A 288 -20.66 -6.15 -14.07
C LEU A 288 -20.95 -4.73 -14.55
N TYR A 289 -20.03 -4.13 -15.30
CA TYR A 289 -20.23 -2.81 -15.92
C TYR A 289 -21.44 -2.79 -16.86
N ALA A 290 -21.56 -3.79 -17.73
CA ALA A 290 -22.72 -3.93 -18.61
C ALA A 290 -24.04 -4.04 -17.82
N ALA A 291 -24.04 -4.76 -16.69
CA ALA A 291 -25.23 -4.90 -15.83
C ALA A 291 -25.66 -3.57 -15.16
N PHE A 292 -24.76 -2.59 -15.05
CA PHE A 292 -25.05 -1.22 -14.58
C PHE A 292 -25.23 -0.19 -15.72
N GLY A 293 -25.27 -0.63 -16.98
CA GLY A 293 -25.44 0.26 -18.13
C GLY A 293 -24.18 1.03 -18.53
N LEU A 294 -23.00 0.62 -18.04
CA LEU A 294 -21.70 1.14 -18.47
C LEU A 294 -21.16 0.32 -19.65
N ALA A 295 -20.11 0.81 -20.31
CA ALA A 295 -19.44 0.10 -21.39
C ALA A 295 -18.86 -1.24 -20.88
N GLY A 296 -19.26 -2.35 -21.50
CA GLY A 296 -18.85 -3.70 -21.13
C GLY A 296 -19.55 -4.78 -21.94
N THR A 297 -19.14 -6.04 -21.76
CA THR A 297 -19.71 -7.20 -22.46
C THR A 297 -20.73 -7.89 -21.54
N PRO A 298 -22.03 -7.96 -21.89
CA PRO A 298 -23.04 -8.52 -20.98
C PRO A 298 -22.82 -10.02 -20.73
N LEU A 299 -22.96 -10.43 -19.47
CA LEU A 299 -22.96 -11.82 -19.03
C LEU A 299 -24.33 -12.21 -18.47
N PRO A 300 -24.78 -13.46 -18.66
CA PRO A 300 -26.09 -13.93 -18.18
C PRO A 300 -26.06 -14.25 -16.68
N ALA A 301 -25.71 -13.28 -15.84
CA ALA A 301 -25.68 -13.40 -14.38
C ALA A 301 -26.02 -12.07 -13.72
N PRO A 302 -26.71 -12.06 -12.56
CA PRO A 302 -27.01 -10.83 -11.84
C PRO A 302 -25.73 -10.18 -11.27
N PRO A 303 -25.72 -8.84 -11.01
CA PRO A 303 -24.56 -8.14 -10.46
C PRO A 303 -23.98 -8.79 -9.18
N GLN A 304 -24.85 -9.27 -8.28
CA GLN A 304 -24.44 -9.92 -7.02
C GLN A 304 -23.65 -11.21 -7.27
N ALA A 305 -24.10 -12.03 -8.22
CA ALA A 305 -23.41 -13.25 -8.64
C ALA A 305 -22.05 -12.94 -9.27
N LEU A 306 -21.96 -11.90 -10.11
CA LEU A 306 -20.72 -11.46 -10.73
C LEU A 306 -19.70 -10.99 -9.69
N ILE A 307 -20.14 -10.19 -8.69
CA ILE A 307 -19.30 -9.76 -7.57
C ILE A 307 -18.79 -10.97 -6.79
N ALA A 308 -19.67 -11.92 -6.44
CA ALA A 308 -19.29 -13.12 -5.71
C ALA A 308 -18.28 -13.99 -6.48
N ALA A 309 -18.44 -14.11 -7.80
CA ALA A 309 -17.50 -14.80 -8.68
C ALA A 309 -16.13 -14.10 -8.70
N MET A 310 -16.12 -12.77 -8.80
CA MET A 310 -14.89 -11.98 -8.77
C MET A 310 -14.16 -12.14 -7.43
N THR A 311 -14.88 -12.10 -6.30
CA THR A 311 -14.28 -12.35 -4.98
C THR A 311 -13.65 -13.73 -4.90
N ALA A 312 -14.32 -14.78 -5.38
CA ALA A 312 -13.78 -16.14 -5.37
C ALA A 312 -12.50 -16.27 -6.22
N LEU A 313 -12.47 -15.62 -7.38
CA LEU A 313 -11.29 -15.61 -8.25
C LEU A 313 -10.14 -14.79 -7.66
N ASP A 314 -10.42 -13.68 -6.98
CA ASP A 314 -9.41 -12.87 -6.27
C ASP A 314 -8.77 -13.67 -5.12
N GLU A 315 -9.57 -14.36 -4.32
CA GLU A 315 -9.06 -15.30 -3.30
C GLU A 315 -8.25 -16.46 -3.92
N ALA A 316 -8.62 -16.90 -5.12
CA ALA A 316 -7.87 -17.93 -5.84
C ALA A 316 -6.53 -17.41 -6.37
N MET A 317 -6.40 -16.11 -6.69
CA MET A 317 -5.14 -15.50 -7.10
C MET A 317 -4.07 -15.59 -6.00
N GLU A 318 -4.45 -15.47 -4.73
CA GLU A 318 -3.53 -15.66 -3.60
C GLU A 318 -3.03 -17.11 -3.47
N ARG A 319 -3.89 -18.09 -3.79
CA ARG A 319 -3.52 -19.51 -3.81
C ARG A 319 -2.59 -19.81 -4.98
N LEU A 320 -2.92 -19.30 -6.16
CA LEU A 320 -2.12 -19.45 -7.37
C LEU A 320 -0.74 -18.77 -7.27
N ALA A 321 -0.59 -17.77 -6.40
CA ALA A 321 0.71 -17.18 -6.09
C ALA A 321 1.65 -18.18 -5.40
N ARG A 322 1.12 -19.16 -4.66
CA ARG A 322 1.89 -20.22 -3.97
C ARG A 322 2.08 -21.46 -4.84
N ARG A 323 1.07 -21.83 -5.64
CA ARG A 323 1.10 -23.01 -6.52
C ARG A 323 0.35 -22.73 -7.81
N SER A 324 1.07 -22.61 -8.93
CA SER A 324 0.47 -22.33 -10.24
C SER A 324 0.35 -23.62 -11.06
N ASP A 325 -0.63 -24.46 -10.71
CA ASP A 325 -0.91 -25.74 -11.38
C ASP A 325 -2.37 -25.85 -11.88
N ALA A 326 -2.63 -26.88 -12.67
CA ALA A 326 -3.96 -27.14 -13.22
C ALA A 326 -5.02 -27.35 -12.13
N LEU A 327 -4.69 -28.06 -11.04
CA LEU A 327 -5.63 -28.32 -9.95
C LEU A 327 -6.11 -27.02 -9.32
N SER A 328 -5.19 -26.09 -9.06
CA SER A 328 -5.51 -24.80 -8.46
C SER A 328 -6.38 -23.94 -9.38
N LEU A 329 -6.15 -24.01 -10.69
CA LEU A 329 -7.03 -23.40 -11.69
C LEU A 329 -8.44 -24.01 -11.67
N GLU A 330 -8.54 -25.35 -11.68
CA GLU A 330 -9.82 -26.05 -11.65
C GLU A 330 -10.62 -25.71 -10.39
N VAL A 331 -9.96 -25.68 -9.22
CA VAL A 331 -10.59 -25.26 -7.96
C VAL A 331 -11.09 -23.82 -8.03
N ALA A 332 -10.31 -22.90 -8.59
CA ALA A 332 -10.72 -21.51 -8.77
C ALA A 332 -12.01 -21.38 -9.61
N LEU A 333 -12.10 -22.13 -10.71
CA LEU A 333 -13.28 -22.12 -11.58
C LEU A 333 -14.51 -22.76 -10.92
N LEU A 334 -14.30 -23.83 -10.13
CA LEU A 334 -15.37 -24.47 -9.38
C LEU A 334 -15.94 -23.53 -8.30
N GLU A 335 -15.08 -22.81 -7.58
CA GLU A 335 -15.52 -21.84 -6.57
C GLU A 335 -16.25 -20.65 -7.19
N ALA A 336 -15.72 -20.10 -8.30
CA ALA A 336 -16.39 -19.05 -9.05
C ALA A 336 -17.75 -19.49 -9.60
N GLY A 337 -17.82 -20.70 -10.17
CA GLY A 337 -19.08 -21.30 -10.65
C GLY A 337 -20.09 -21.51 -9.52
N ARG A 338 -19.65 -21.96 -8.34
CA ARG A 338 -20.50 -22.10 -7.15
C ARG A 338 -21.03 -20.75 -6.68
N ALA A 339 -20.18 -19.72 -6.66
CA ALA A 339 -20.57 -18.37 -6.27
C ALA A 339 -21.63 -17.80 -7.23
N LEU A 340 -21.46 -18.01 -8.54
CA LEU A 340 -22.46 -17.63 -9.55
C LEU A 340 -23.79 -18.34 -9.34
N ALA A 341 -23.77 -19.64 -9.04
CA ALA A 341 -24.97 -20.44 -8.83
C ALA A 341 -25.72 -20.09 -7.54
N ALA A 342 -25.00 -19.78 -6.45
CA ALA A 342 -25.59 -19.45 -5.15
C ALA A 342 -26.46 -18.18 -5.21
N GLU A 343 -25.99 -17.16 -5.92
CA GLU A 343 -26.67 -15.87 -6.08
C GLU A 343 -27.64 -15.84 -7.27
N ALA A 344 -27.64 -16.87 -8.13
CA ALA A 344 -28.60 -17.02 -9.22
C ALA A 344 -29.94 -17.64 -8.76
N LEU A 345 -29.98 -18.25 -7.58
CA LEU A 345 -31.22 -18.73 -6.99
C LEU A 345 -32.09 -17.51 -6.60
N PRO A 346 -33.36 -17.43 -7.03
CA PRO A 346 -34.24 -16.38 -6.57
C PRO A 346 -34.33 -16.46 -5.04
N GLN A 347 -33.97 -15.37 -4.37
CA GLN A 347 -34.31 -15.18 -2.96
C GLN A 347 -35.81 -15.44 -2.84
N SER A 348 -36.19 -16.54 -2.18
CA SER A 348 -37.61 -16.81 -1.96
C SER A 348 -38.22 -15.59 -1.27
N PRO A 349 -39.36 -15.07 -1.76
CA PRO A 349 -40.02 -13.98 -1.09
C PRO A 349 -40.33 -14.42 0.34
N SER A 350 -39.85 -13.65 1.31
CA SER A 350 -40.23 -13.79 2.71
C SER A 350 -41.75 -13.86 2.78
N ALA A 351 -42.29 -15.00 3.22
CA ALA A 351 -43.73 -15.20 3.31
C ALA A 351 -44.37 -14.09 4.19
N PRO A 352 -45.52 -13.54 3.78
CA PRO A 352 -46.18 -12.47 4.53
C PRO A 352 -46.74 -13.02 5.85
N SER A 353 -46.47 -12.31 6.94
CA SER A 353 -47.02 -12.55 8.27
C SER A 353 -48.55 -12.53 8.21
N GLN A 354 -49.19 -13.67 8.42
CA GLN A 354 -50.64 -13.77 8.57
C GLN A 354 -51.06 -13.33 9.97
N GLU A 355 -51.86 -12.28 10.04
CA GLU A 355 -52.70 -11.94 11.18
C GLU A 355 -53.70 -13.09 11.43
N VAL A 356 -53.75 -13.59 12.67
CA VAL A 356 -54.82 -14.49 13.13
C VAL A 356 -55.37 -13.94 14.45
N GLY A 357 -56.63 -13.50 14.40
CA GLY A 357 -57.45 -13.12 15.55
C GLY A 357 -57.90 -14.31 16.43
N PRO A 358 -58.66 -14.05 17.51
CA PRO A 358 -58.56 -14.79 18.77
C PRO A 358 -59.48 -16.02 18.89
N LYS A 359 -59.04 -17.02 19.66
CA LYS A 359 -59.87 -18.13 20.18
C LYS A 359 -59.28 -18.67 21.51
N PRO A 360 -60.04 -19.38 22.36
CA PRO A 360 -60.38 -18.96 23.72
C PRO A 360 -59.70 -19.78 24.82
N GLU A 361 -59.72 -19.23 26.03
CA GLU A 361 -59.19 -19.78 27.29
C GLU A 361 -59.75 -21.17 27.68
N SER A 362 -58.88 -21.96 28.31
CA SER A 362 -59.25 -22.97 29.30
C SER A 362 -58.26 -22.91 30.49
N PRO A 363 -58.72 -23.18 31.73
CA PRO A 363 -58.09 -22.69 32.96
C PRO A 363 -56.99 -23.61 33.54
N PRO A 364 -56.26 -23.15 34.57
CA PRO A 364 -54.88 -23.56 34.86
C PRO A 364 -54.75 -24.57 36.01
N ALA A 365 -53.63 -25.31 36.02
CA ALA A 365 -52.92 -25.78 37.21
C ALA A 365 -51.58 -26.45 36.82
N PRO A 366 -50.57 -26.49 37.69
CA PRO A 366 -49.99 -25.43 38.52
C PRO A 366 -48.52 -25.14 38.12
N GLU A 367 -48.05 -23.94 38.40
CA GLU A 367 -46.64 -23.55 38.23
C GLU A 367 -45.71 -24.30 39.21
N PRO A 368 -44.52 -24.70 38.75
CA PRO A 368 -43.30 -24.52 39.51
C PRO A 368 -42.56 -23.28 38.99
N SER A 369 -42.24 -22.42 39.96
CA SER A 369 -41.52 -21.15 39.88
C SER A 369 -40.25 -21.15 39.01
N ARG A 370 -40.09 -20.05 38.27
CA ARG A 370 -38.89 -19.60 37.53
C ARG A 370 -37.64 -19.49 38.43
N PRO A 371 -36.46 -19.35 37.78
CA PRO A 371 -35.72 -18.09 37.96
C PRO A 371 -35.63 -17.31 36.64
N GLU A 372 -36.17 -16.10 36.70
CA GLU A 372 -35.96 -14.99 35.76
C GLU A 372 -34.59 -14.36 36.06
N GLU A 373 -33.70 -14.22 35.07
CA GLU A 373 -32.52 -13.31 35.02
C GLU A 373 -31.84 -13.50 33.64
N ALA A 374 -31.51 -12.51 32.78
CA ALA A 374 -31.74 -11.07 32.74
C ALA A 374 -31.65 -10.56 31.27
N PRO A 375 -32.68 -9.89 30.70
CA PRO A 375 -32.61 -9.20 29.39
C PRO A 375 -31.67 -7.96 29.34
N ASP A 376 -31.07 -7.59 30.48
CA ASP A 376 -30.23 -6.39 30.71
C ASP A 376 -28.79 -6.50 30.15
N LEU A 377 -28.23 -7.72 30.05
CA LEU A 377 -26.82 -7.92 29.66
C LEU A 377 -26.54 -7.57 28.19
N ARG A 378 -27.49 -7.89 27.29
CA ARG A 378 -27.32 -7.65 25.84
C ARG A 378 -27.30 -6.15 25.50
N GLU A 379 -28.09 -5.37 26.23
CA GLU A 379 -28.18 -3.92 26.02
C GLU A 379 -26.93 -3.22 26.55
N ARG A 380 -26.47 -3.58 27.76
CA ARG A 380 -25.20 -3.12 28.32
C ARG A 380 -23.99 -3.49 27.45
N TRP A 381 -24.01 -4.66 26.83
CA TRP A 381 -22.97 -5.09 25.88
C TRP A 381 -22.91 -4.23 24.62
N ARG A 382 -24.07 -3.89 24.03
CA ARG A 382 -24.09 -2.98 22.87
C ARG A 382 -23.54 -1.61 23.23
N ALA A 383 -23.98 -1.04 24.35
CA ALA A 383 -23.51 0.26 24.83
C ALA A 383 -21.99 0.26 25.08
N PHE A 384 -21.46 -0.81 25.69
CA PHE A 384 -20.02 -0.98 25.89
C PHE A 384 -19.25 -1.05 24.56
N LEU A 385 -19.73 -1.80 23.57
CA LEU A 385 -19.09 -1.89 22.26
C LEU A 385 -19.09 -0.56 21.49
N GLU A 386 -20.10 0.28 21.69
CA GLU A 386 -20.18 1.61 21.07
C GLU A 386 -19.26 2.65 21.74
N ALA A 387 -19.02 2.52 23.05
CA ALA A 387 -18.07 3.36 23.77
C ALA A 387 -16.59 3.05 23.46
N LEU A 388 -16.30 1.90 22.84
CA LEU A 388 -14.94 1.51 22.44
C LEU A 388 -14.49 2.21 21.15
N ARG A 389 -13.20 2.55 21.09
CA ARG A 389 -12.56 3.04 19.86
C ARG A 389 -12.70 1.99 18.73
N PRO A 390 -12.84 2.40 17.45
CA PRO A 390 -13.10 1.48 16.34
C PRO A 390 -12.13 0.29 16.23
N THR A 391 -10.85 0.53 16.50
CA THR A 391 -9.80 -0.50 16.49
C THR A 391 -9.97 -1.54 17.59
N LEU A 392 -10.32 -1.11 18.80
CA LEU A 392 -10.51 -2.01 19.95
C LEU A 392 -11.86 -2.72 19.90
N ARG A 393 -12.89 -2.04 19.38
CA ARG A 393 -14.21 -2.62 19.08
C ARG A 393 -14.11 -3.79 18.11
N ALA A 394 -13.27 -3.68 17.07
CA ALA A 394 -13.07 -4.76 16.10
C ALA A 394 -12.54 -6.04 16.76
N PHE A 395 -11.65 -5.90 17.75
CA PHE A 395 -11.11 -7.06 18.48
C PHE A 395 -12.10 -7.61 19.50
N VAL A 396 -12.85 -6.77 20.21
CA VAL A 396 -13.69 -7.19 21.34
C VAL A 396 -15.11 -7.63 20.92
N ARG A 397 -15.61 -7.19 19.76
CA ARG A 397 -16.98 -7.52 19.28
C ARG A 397 -17.26 -9.01 19.15
N GLU A 398 -16.23 -9.80 18.86
CA GLU A 398 -16.35 -11.25 18.70
C GLU A 398 -16.22 -12.03 20.03
N ALA A 399 -15.98 -11.32 21.15
CA ALA A 399 -15.98 -11.92 22.47
C ALA A 399 -17.41 -12.16 22.98
N ARG A 400 -17.60 -13.24 23.72
CA ARG A 400 -18.82 -13.52 24.49
C ARG A 400 -18.67 -12.94 25.90
N PRO A 401 -19.50 -11.95 26.28
CA PRO A 401 -19.43 -11.35 27.61
C PRO A 401 -20.17 -12.21 28.63
N GLU A 402 -19.56 -12.38 29.80
CA GLU A 402 -20.18 -13.00 30.96
C GLU A 402 -19.77 -12.19 32.20
N VAL A 403 -20.72 -11.81 33.06
CA VAL A 403 -20.44 -11.06 34.29
C VAL A 403 -20.53 -12.02 35.47
N ARG A 404 -19.44 -12.15 36.24
CA ARG A 404 -19.39 -13.01 37.43
C ARG A 404 -18.69 -12.27 38.57
N GLU A 405 -19.32 -12.21 39.74
CA GLU A 405 -18.72 -11.70 41.00
C GLU A 405 -17.86 -10.43 40.85
N GLY A 406 -18.38 -9.39 40.20
CA GLY A 406 -17.66 -8.12 40.02
C GLY A 406 -16.56 -8.17 38.96
N GLN A 407 -16.54 -9.17 38.09
CA GLN A 407 -15.63 -9.29 36.96
C GLN A 407 -16.40 -9.42 35.63
N LEU A 408 -15.90 -8.76 34.59
CA LEU A 408 -16.35 -8.97 33.20
C LEU A 408 -15.43 -9.96 32.50
N CYS A 409 -15.93 -11.17 32.28
CA CYS A 409 -15.27 -12.22 31.51
C CYS A 409 -15.59 -12.07 30.02
N LEU A 410 -14.55 -12.01 29.20
CA LEU A 410 -14.64 -11.95 27.75
C LEU A 410 -14.03 -13.22 27.17
N ALA A 411 -14.89 -14.15 26.76
CA ALA A 411 -14.48 -15.42 26.16
C ALA A 411 -14.34 -15.27 24.64
N PHE A 412 -13.18 -15.64 24.11
CA PHE A 412 -12.87 -15.63 22.68
C PHE A 412 -12.86 -17.05 22.15
N PRO A 413 -13.51 -17.32 21.00
CA PRO A 413 -13.38 -18.58 20.29
C PRO A 413 -11.92 -18.89 19.90
N GLU A 414 -11.54 -20.19 19.83
CA GLU A 414 -10.19 -20.66 19.50
C GLU A 414 -9.64 -20.11 18.17
N ASP A 415 -10.51 -19.93 17.17
CA ASP A 415 -10.17 -19.41 15.84
C ASP A 415 -9.84 -17.91 15.85
N LYS A 416 -10.02 -17.22 17.00
CA LYS A 416 -9.80 -15.78 17.17
C LYS A 416 -8.65 -15.45 18.14
N ALA A 417 -7.61 -16.28 18.16
CA ALA A 417 -6.41 -16.07 18.97
C ALA A 417 -5.72 -14.70 18.72
N PHE A 418 -5.79 -14.17 17.50
CA PHE A 418 -5.26 -12.83 17.18
C PHE A 418 -6.05 -11.71 17.89
N HIS A 419 -7.38 -11.80 17.90
CA HIS A 419 -8.25 -10.84 18.58
C HIS A 419 -8.07 -10.89 20.10
N TYR A 420 -7.93 -12.09 20.66
CA TYR A 420 -7.58 -12.29 22.08
C TYR A 420 -6.25 -11.62 22.46
N ARG A 421 -5.18 -11.84 21.68
CA ARG A 421 -3.87 -11.23 21.95
C ARG A 421 -3.94 -9.70 21.91
N LYS A 422 -4.57 -9.14 20.89
CA LYS A 422 -4.72 -7.68 20.73
C LYS A 422 -5.61 -7.05 21.80
N ALA A 423 -6.68 -7.73 22.22
CA ALA A 423 -7.50 -7.29 23.34
C ALA A 423 -6.74 -7.37 24.69
N SER A 424 -5.93 -8.40 24.88
CA SER A 424 -5.10 -8.60 26.09
C SER A 424 -4.00 -7.55 26.24
N GLU A 425 -3.32 -7.19 25.15
CA GLU A 425 -2.35 -6.09 25.12
C GLU A 425 -2.97 -4.74 25.54
N GLN A 426 -4.28 -4.58 25.40
CA GLN A 426 -5.01 -3.35 25.70
C GLN A 426 -6.00 -3.49 26.87
N LYS A 427 -5.84 -4.52 27.71
CA LYS A 427 -6.72 -4.81 28.87
C LYS A 427 -6.91 -3.58 29.79
N ALA A 428 -5.86 -2.80 30.02
CA ALA A 428 -5.91 -1.58 30.85
C ALA A 428 -6.90 -0.52 30.34
N ARG A 429 -7.21 -0.52 29.04
CA ARG A 429 -8.17 0.43 28.42
C ARG A 429 -9.62 -0.05 28.48
N LEU A 430 -9.83 -1.35 28.75
CA LEU A 430 -11.17 -1.94 28.86
C LEU A 430 -11.76 -1.72 30.26
N LEU A 431 -10.91 -1.68 31.29
CA LEU A 431 -11.34 -1.61 32.69
C LEU A 431 -12.22 -0.39 33.04
N PRO A 432 -11.88 0.87 32.65
CA PRO A 432 -12.72 2.02 32.99
C PRO A 432 -14.11 1.97 32.34
N LEU A 433 -14.19 1.44 31.11
CA LEU A 433 -15.46 1.27 30.39
C LEU A 433 -16.26 0.09 30.94
N ALA A 434 -15.58 -0.98 31.36
CA ALA A 434 -16.24 -2.10 32.01
C ALA A 434 -16.81 -1.70 33.38
N GLN A 435 -16.10 -0.89 34.17
CA GLN A 435 -16.59 -0.28 35.40
C GLN A 435 -17.83 0.57 35.15
N ALA A 436 -17.81 1.45 34.14
CA ALA A 436 -18.92 2.35 33.84
C ALA A 436 -20.19 1.62 33.36
N HIS A 437 -20.06 0.55 32.56
CA HIS A 437 -21.20 -0.13 31.93
C HIS A 437 -21.66 -1.40 32.65
N PHE A 438 -20.78 -2.04 33.42
CA PHE A 438 -21.07 -3.31 34.11
C PHE A 438 -20.84 -3.27 35.63
N GLY A 439 -20.25 -2.20 36.17
CA GLY A 439 -19.98 -2.09 37.62
C GLY A 439 -18.95 -3.09 38.13
N VAL A 440 -18.03 -3.54 37.27
CA VAL A 440 -17.03 -4.58 37.59
C VAL A 440 -15.70 -3.99 38.01
N GLU A 441 -14.99 -4.63 38.93
CA GLU A 441 -13.68 -4.22 39.42
C GLU A 441 -12.52 -4.82 38.60
N GLU A 442 -12.81 -5.84 37.77
CA GLU A 442 -11.82 -6.50 36.92
C GLU A 442 -12.38 -6.93 35.55
N VAL A 443 -11.51 -6.99 34.54
CA VAL A 443 -11.81 -7.58 33.22
C VAL A 443 -10.94 -8.80 33.00
N VAL A 444 -11.53 -9.96 32.77
CA VAL A 444 -10.81 -11.22 32.51
C VAL A 444 -11.01 -11.61 31.05
N LEU A 445 -9.91 -11.82 30.32
CA LEU A 445 -9.95 -12.26 28.92
C LEU A 445 -9.54 -13.73 28.88
N VAL A 446 -10.36 -14.57 28.27
CA VAL A 446 -10.13 -16.01 28.16
C VAL A 446 -10.20 -16.43 26.71
N LEU A 447 -9.24 -17.22 26.25
CA LEU A 447 -9.35 -17.95 24.99
C LEU A 447 -9.97 -19.31 25.32
N GLU A 448 -11.12 -19.64 24.71
CA GLU A 448 -11.70 -20.98 24.78
C GLU A 448 -10.58 -21.97 24.39
N GLY A 449 -10.34 -23.03 25.19
CA GLY A 449 -9.24 -23.98 24.97
C GLY A 449 -8.05 -23.90 25.95
N GLU A 450 -7.77 -22.73 26.57
CA GLU A 450 -6.76 -22.64 27.64
C GLU A 450 -7.38 -22.93 29.02
N LYS A 451 -7.07 -24.09 29.63
CA LYS A 451 -7.38 -24.35 31.04
C LYS A 451 -6.47 -23.52 31.95
N LYS A 452 -6.76 -22.24 32.14
CA LYS A 452 -6.28 -21.49 33.31
C LYS A 452 -7.28 -21.65 34.46
N SER A 453 -6.85 -22.33 35.51
CA SER A 453 -7.55 -22.37 36.80
C SER A 453 -7.69 -20.95 37.35
N LEU A 454 -8.92 -20.49 37.52
CA LEU A 454 -9.23 -19.26 38.26
C LEU A 454 -8.91 -19.50 39.74
N SER A 455 -7.88 -18.86 40.27
CA SER A 455 -7.53 -18.91 41.69
C SER A 455 -8.56 -18.13 42.52
N PRO A 456 -8.99 -18.63 43.70
CA PRO A 456 -9.85 -17.86 44.60
C PRO A 456 -9.06 -16.81 45.41
N ARG A 457 -9.73 -15.70 45.73
CA ARG A 457 -9.29 -14.46 46.42
C ARG A 457 -8.06 -14.57 47.36
N PRO A 458 -7.12 -13.60 47.33
CA PRO A 458 -6.25 -13.35 48.47
C PRO A 458 -7.02 -12.64 49.60
N ARG A 459 -6.74 -13.01 50.86
CA ARG A 459 -7.34 -12.46 52.09
C ARG A 459 -6.96 -10.97 52.30
N PRO A 460 -7.78 -10.17 53.00
CA PRO A 460 -7.44 -8.80 53.36
C PRO A 460 -6.28 -8.76 54.37
N ALA A 461 -5.34 -7.83 54.16
CA ALA A 461 -4.23 -7.58 55.08
C ALA A 461 -4.72 -6.93 56.40
N PRO A 462 -4.07 -7.22 57.55
CA PRO A 462 -4.41 -6.63 58.84
C PRO A 462 -3.96 -5.15 58.95
N PRO A 463 -4.52 -4.37 59.90
CA PRO A 463 -4.30 -2.92 60.03
C PRO A 463 -2.88 -2.55 60.50
N PRO A 464 -2.45 -1.29 60.31
CA PRO A 464 -1.05 -0.89 60.46
C PRO A 464 -0.63 -0.78 61.93
N GLU A 465 0.54 -1.32 62.27
CA GLU A 465 1.23 -1.03 63.52
C GLU A 465 2.13 0.22 63.38
N ALA A 466 2.24 0.93 64.50
CA ALA A 466 2.73 2.31 64.67
C ALA A 466 4.26 2.46 64.46
N PRO A 467 4.75 3.70 64.25
CA PRO A 467 6.11 3.97 63.76
C PRO A 467 7.17 3.93 64.87
N ALA A 468 8.39 3.56 64.50
CA ALA A 468 9.59 3.75 65.32
C ALA A 468 10.04 5.23 65.32
N PRO A 469 10.74 5.71 66.37
CA PRO A 469 10.92 7.13 66.69
C PRO A 469 11.91 7.88 65.77
N PRO A 470 11.91 9.23 65.79
CA PRO A 470 12.47 10.05 64.72
C PRO A 470 14.00 10.18 64.80
N GLY A 471 14.67 10.05 63.66
CA GLY A 471 16.00 10.59 63.43
C GLY A 471 15.93 12.11 63.18
N PRO A 472 17.05 12.84 63.36
CA PRO A 472 17.08 14.30 63.32
C PRO A 472 16.83 14.87 61.90
N PRO A 473 16.47 16.16 61.78
CA PRO A 473 15.79 16.70 60.61
C PRO A 473 16.73 17.02 59.44
N GLU A 474 16.22 16.69 58.25
CA GLU A 474 16.35 17.32 56.93
C GLU A 474 17.63 18.13 56.62
N GLU A 475 18.50 17.52 55.81
CA GLU A 475 19.27 18.22 54.79
C GLU A 475 18.79 17.73 53.41
N GLU A 476 18.36 18.67 52.58
CA GLU A 476 18.10 18.47 51.16
C GLU A 476 19.38 17.95 50.49
N VAL A 477 19.37 16.72 50.00
CA VAL A 477 20.45 16.19 49.15
C VAL A 477 19.86 15.71 47.84
N GLU A 478 20.41 16.32 46.80
CA GLU A 478 20.23 16.13 45.38
C GLU A 478 20.20 14.64 44.99
N ALA A 479 19.35 14.32 44.01
CA ALA A 479 19.29 12.98 43.43
C ALA A 479 20.65 12.59 42.83
N GLU A 480 21.35 11.68 43.50
CA GLU A 480 22.53 10.99 42.99
C GLU A 480 22.20 10.28 41.67
N GLU A 481 23.04 10.56 40.67
CA GLU A 481 23.11 9.85 39.40
C GLU A 481 23.23 8.34 39.64
N ALA A 482 22.25 7.58 39.16
CA ALA A 482 22.41 6.14 38.98
C ALA A 482 23.52 5.93 37.94
N ALA A 483 24.69 5.49 38.40
CA ALA A 483 25.83 5.13 37.56
C ALA A 483 25.36 4.23 36.40
N GLU A 484 25.63 4.67 35.16
CA GLU A 484 25.31 3.93 33.94
C GLU A 484 25.94 2.52 34.01
N GLU A 485 25.10 1.49 34.11
CA GLU A 485 25.52 0.10 33.98
C GLU A 485 26.19 -0.05 32.61
N ALA A 486 27.46 -0.47 32.59
CA ALA A 486 28.23 -0.57 31.36
C ALA A 486 27.48 -1.47 30.35
N PRO A 487 27.34 -1.07 29.08
CA PRO A 487 26.46 -1.74 28.11
C PRO A 487 26.79 -3.24 27.90
N GLU A 488 28.04 -3.64 28.17
CA GLU A 488 28.46 -5.05 28.13
C GLU A 488 27.79 -5.89 29.22
N GLU A 489 27.58 -5.33 30.42
CA GLU A 489 26.98 -6.01 31.56
C GLU A 489 25.47 -6.14 31.39
N ALA A 490 24.83 -5.08 30.89
CA ALA A 490 23.43 -5.12 30.48
C ALA A 490 23.18 -6.19 29.40
N LEU A 491 24.07 -6.28 28.40
CA LEU A 491 23.95 -7.26 27.31
C LEU A 491 24.13 -8.69 27.81
N ARG A 492 25.13 -8.94 28.68
CA ARG A 492 25.35 -10.27 29.29
C ARG A 492 24.16 -10.72 30.11
N ARG A 493 23.53 -9.79 30.84
CA ARG A 493 22.35 -10.08 31.66
C ARG A 493 21.12 -10.43 30.82
N VAL A 494 20.89 -9.71 29.72
CA VAL A 494 19.80 -10.02 28.77
C VAL A 494 20.01 -11.38 28.10
N VAL A 495 21.24 -11.68 27.65
CA VAL A 495 21.54 -12.95 26.98
C VAL A 495 21.44 -14.14 27.95
N HIS A 496 21.84 -13.95 29.21
CA HIS A 496 21.64 -14.97 30.25
C HIS A 496 20.16 -15.26 30.52
N LEU A 497 19.30 -14.23 30.58
CA LEU A 497 17.85 -14.38 30.72
C LEU A 497 17.21 -15.17 29.56
N LEU A 498 17.80 -15.09 28.37
CA LEU A 498 17.36 -15.82 27.18
C LEU A 498 17.98 -17.22 27.03
N GLY A 499 18.77 -17.67 28.02
CA GLY A 499 19.43 -18.98 28.02
C GLY A 499 20.63 -19.07 27.07
N GLY A 500 21.12 -17.94 26.55
CA GLY A 500 22.31 -17.86 25.70
C GLY A 500 23.60 -17.57 26.48
N ARG A 501 24.74 -17.66 25.79
CA ARG A 501 26.05 -17.24 26.32
C ARG A 501 26.66 -16.20 25.38
N VAL A 502 27.08 -15.07 25.92
CA VAL A 502 27.82 -14.05 25.16
C VAL A 502 29.25 -14.56 24.93
N LEU A 503 29.63 -14.73 23.67
CA LEU A 503 30.97 -15.19 23.30
C LEU A 503 31.95 -14.03 23.10
N TRP A 504 31.48 -12.91 22.54
CA TRP A 504 32.28 -11.71 22.31
C TRP A 504 31.37 -10.47 22.18
N VAL A 505 31.86 -9.29 22.56
CA VAL A 505 31.15 -8.01 22.41
C VAL A 505 32.08 -7.00 21.74
N ARG A 506 31.66 -6.43 20.61
CA ARG A 506 32.45 -5.42 19.91
C ARG A 506 32.30 -4.06 20.59
N ARG A 507 33.41 -3.47 21.05
CA ARG A 507 33.39 -2.09 21.55
C ARG A 507 33.25 -1.08 20.39
N PRO A 508 32.46 0.00 20.57
CA PRO A 508 32.39 1.07 19.59
C PRO A 508 33.75 1.76 19.44
N ARG A 509 34.17 2.03 18.20
CA ARG A 509 35.48 2.59 17.87
C ARG A 509 35.69 3.96 18.52
N THR A 510 36.55 4.04 19.52
CA THR A 510 37.15 5.29 20.01
C THR A 510 38.55 5.46 19.40
N ARG A 511 38.99 6.71 19.21
CA ARG A 511 40.13 7.12 18.38
C ARG A 511 41.52 6.56 18.78
N GLU A 512 41.65 5.81 19.87
CA GLU A 512 42.94 5.48 20.50
C GLU A 512 43.14 3.99 20.89
N ALA A 513 42.25 3.07 20.50
CA ALA A 513 42.41 1.64 20.85
C ALA A 513 42.93 0.79 19.67
N PRO A 514 43.86 -0.17 19.89
CA PRO A 514 44.35 -1.08 18.86
C PRO A 514 43.25 -2.02 18.35
N GLU A 515 43.37 -2.49 17.11
CA GLU A 515 42.40 -3.34 16.42
C GLU A 515 42.28 -4.72 17.11
N GLU A 516 41.18 -4.96 17.84
CA GLU A 516 40.78 -6.32 18.20
C GLU A 516 39.97 -6.93 17.04
N GLU A 517 40.55 -7.94 16.38
CA GLU A 517 39.90 -8.69 15.31
C GLU A 517 38.76 -9.56 15.87
N PRO A 518 37.61 -9.64 15.18
CA PRO A 518 36.52 -10.52 15.59
C PRO A 518 36.92 -11.99 15.50
N LEU A 519 36.44 -12.81 16.45
CA LEU A 519 36.62 -14.27 16.41
C LEU A 519 36.08 -14.86 15.11
N SER A 520 36.81 -15.81 14.54
CA SER A 520 36.43 -16.51 13.31
C SER A 520 35.22 -17.44 13.54
N GLN A 521 34.46 -17.73 12.47
CA GLN A 521 33.30 -18.65 12.56
C GLN A 521 33.66 -20.05 13.10
N ASP A 522 34.89 -20.50 12.87
CA ASP A 522 35.40 -21.78 13.36
C ASP A 522 35.65 -21.76 14.87
N GLU A 523 35.99 -20.59 15.45
CA GLU A 523 36.15 -20.41 16.91
C GLU A 523 34.80 -20.26 17.63
N ILE A 524 33.76 -19.82 16.92
CA ILE A 524 32.40 -19.59 17.46
C ILE A 524 31.57 -20.89 17.52
N GLY A 525 31.99 -21.96 16.83
CA GLY A 525 31.40 -23.29 16.97
C GLY A 525 30.05 -23.48 16.25
N GLY A 526 29.81 -22.79 15.14
CA GLY A 526 28.60 -22.94 14.33
C GLY A 526 27.47 -21.96 14.65
N THR A 527 26.32 -22.14 13.98
CA THR A 527 25.24 -21.16 13.78
C THR A 527 24.61 -20.61 15.07
N GLY A 528 25.23 -19.61 15.67
CA GLY A 528 24.63 -18.65 16.59
C GLY A 528 24.54 -17.28 15.93
N ILE A 529 23.49 -16.52 16.23
CA ILE A 529 23.24 -15.14 15.75
C ILE A 529 24.30 -14.19 16.27
#